data_AF-A0A345Z509-F1
#
_entry.id   AF-A0A345Z509-F1
#
_cell.length_a   1.000
_cell.length_b   1.000
_cell.length_c   1.000
_cell.angle_alpha   90.00
_cell.angle_beta   90.00
_cell.angle_gamma   90.00
#
_symmetry.space_group_name_H-M   'P 1'
#
loop_
_entity.id
_entity.type
_entity.pdbx_description
1 polymer ?
#
loop_
_entity_poly.entity_id
_entity_poly.type
_entity_poly.pdbx_seq_one_letter_code
_entity_poly.pdbx_strand_id
1 'polypeptide(L)'
;MSATPTLSVVACGNGDDGYSKLRDLTDENIVLFFDEVGKDFSYKGDFIFLNDGNIINDNNYDFGQPLSNLFLEIINEKMSQKFKMKEKNYIARVFLKEKIRVTPQEEIKYTGSISFLNLKTGKKTDVEGLNCTFEQTNNIGKKDINEKVLSDYLNYNYNYASDNEESLTWARFDKNHIKPSIIKEGTREEKIAQVQKEIGENLYYNPIYSEYEFDVKVDDVQRYETRFNSEEYEFAKVKASFDFKSSGVSKNIDSSFVLATAELYL
;
A
#
# COMPACT_ATOMS: atom_id res chain seq x y z
N MET A 1 4.35 40.45 16.12
CA MET A 1 5.15 39.26 16.46
C MET A 1 4.20 38.28 17.15
N SER A 2 3.73 37.24 16.46
CA SER A 2 2.84 36.24 17.06
C SER A 2 3.70 35.15 17.72
N ALA A 3 3.46 34.91 19.00
CA ALA A 3 4.13 33.87 19.76
C ALA A 3 3.69 32.48 19.27
N THR A 4 4.64 31.67 18.84
CA THR A 4 4.46 30.22 18.65
C THR A 4 4.28 29.59 20.04
N PRO A 5 3.18 28.86 20.32
CA PRO A 5 3.03 28.22 21.62
C PRO A 5 3.98 27.03 21.69
N THR A 6 5.00 27.13 22.54
CA THR A 6 5.81 25.98 22.95
C THR A 6 4.96 25.13 23.88
N LEU A 7 4.61 23.91 23.46
CA LEU A 7 3.97 22.91 24.32
C LEU A 7 4.98 22.46 25.38
N SER A 8 4.92 23.09 26.56
CA SER A 8 5.59 22.62 27.77
C SER A 8 4.75 21.51 28.39
N VAL A 9 5.04 20.25 28.05
CA VAL A 9 4.48 19.09 28.74
C VAL A 9 5.41 18.73 29.90
N VAL A 10 4.95 19.01 31.12
CA VAL A 10 5.59 18.52 32.35
C VAL A 10 5.31 17.02 32.44
N ALA A 11 6.34 16.21 32.21
CA ALA A 11 6.31 14.77 32.38
C ALA A 11 6.26 14.42 33.88
N CYS A 12 5.11 13.96 34.36
CA CYS A 12 5.02 13.18 35.58
C CYS A 12 4.79 11.72 35.20
N GLY A 13 5.71 10.87 35.64
CA GLY A 13 5.89 9.47 35.26
C GLY A 13 4.62 8.62 35.23
N ASN A 14 4.33 8.11 34.04
CA ASN A 14 4.26 6.69 33.74
C ASN A 14 5.06 6.52 32.43
N GLY A 15 5.56 5.33 32.09
CA GLY A 15 6.36 5.09 30.88
C GLY A 15 5.61 5.28 29.54
N ASP A 16 4.63 6.19 29.51
CA ASP A 16 3.88 6.68 28.37
C ASP A 16 4.58 7.97 27.90
N ASP A 17 5.16 7.93 26.72
CA ASP A 17 5.96 8.97 26.08
C ASP A 17 5.12 10.19 25.61
N GLY A 18 3.92 10.36 26.16
CA GLY A 18 3.01 11.47 25.85
C GLY A 18 2.26 11.30 24.53
N TYR A 19 2.48 10.21 23.81
CA TYR A 19 1.92 9.94 22.49
C TYR A 19 0.80 8.91 22.47
N SER A 20 0.25 8.53 23.64
CA SER A 20 -0.93 7.65 23.73
C SER A 20 -2.15 8.17 22.95
N LYS A 21 -2.23 9.47 22.64
CA LYS A 21 -3.23 10.05 21.74
C LYS A 21 -2.98 9.76 20.26
N LEU A 22 -1.73 9.62 19.81
CA LEU A 22 -1.36 9.23 18.45
C LEU A 22 -1.49 7.72 18.22
N ARG A 23 -1.76 6.97 19.30
CA ARG A 23 -2.02 5.53 19.26
C ARG A 23 -3.25 5.19 18.41
N ASP A 24 -4.14 6.13 18.16
CA ASP A 24 -5.20 6.01 17.17
C ASP A 24 -5.03 7.16 16.16
N LEU A 25 -4.78 6.86 14.88
CA LEU A 25 -4.70 7.87 13.81
C LEU A 25 -6.11 8.38 13.44
N THR A 26 -6.76 9.05 14.40
CA THR A 26 -8.00 9.80 14.18
C THR A 26 -7.76 10.98 13.24
N ASP A 27 -8.84 11.57 12.74
CA ASP A 27 -8.78 12.74 11.84
C ASP A 27 -7.92 13.89 12.39
N GLU A 28 -7.88 14.04 13.72
CA GLU A 28 -7.13 15.10 14.41
C GLU A 28 -5.65 14.75 14.56
N ASN A 29 -5.32 13.45 14.63
CA ASN A 29 -3.97 12.99 14.93
C ASN A 29 -3.10 12.82 13.68
N ILE A 30 -3.70 12.70 12.49
CA ILE A 30 -2.96 12.60 11.22
C ILE A 30 -2.10 13.86 10.99
N VAL A 31 -2.68 15.04 11.19
CA VAL A 31 -1.97 16.31 11.02
C VAL A 31 -0.86 16.43 12.07
N LEU A 32 -1.18 16.12 13.33
CA LEU A 32 -0.20 16.13 14.43
C LEU A 32 0.97 15.17 14.17
N PHE A 33 0.72 14.02 13.55
CA PHE A 33 1.77 13.09 13.15
C PHE A 33 2.78 13.74 12.19
N PHE A 34 2.31 14.41 11.13
CA PHE A 34 3.20 15.04 10.15
C PHE A 34 3.87 16.31 10.68
N ASP A 35 3.21 17.03 11.59
CA ASP A 35 3.84 18.14 12.31
C ASP A 35 4.99 17.64 13.20
N GLU A 36 4.84 16.45 13.79
CA GLU A 36 5.82 15.85 14.69
C GLU A 36 6.96 15.14 13.95
N VAL A 37 6.66 14.29 12.97
CA VAL A 37 7.66 13.48 12.25
C VAL A 37 8.36 14.29 11.15
N GLY A 38 7.72 15.38 10.72
CA GLY A 38 8.17 16.16 9.59
C GLY A 38 7.59 15.65 8.28
N LYS A 39 7.87 16.42 7.22
CA LYS A 39 7.33 16.22 5.87
C LYS A 39 8.37 15.74 4.86
N ASP A 40 9.58 15.45 5.34
CA ASP A 40 10.70 15.00 4.52
C ASP A 40 10.96 13.51 4.75
N PHE A 41 10.83 12.73 3.69
CA PHE A 41 10.95 11.28 3.69
C PHE A 41 11.98 10.83 2.66
N SER A 42 12.57 9.66 2.90
CA SER A 42 13.51 9.04 1.97
C SER A 42 13.40 7.53 2.07
N TYR A 43 13.42 6.86 0.93
CA TYR A 43 13.55 5.41 0.82
C TYR A 43 14.72 5.06 -0.07
N LYS A 44 15.52 4.09 0.39
CA LYS A 44 16.62 3.51 -0.36
C LYS A 44 16.55 2.00 -0.19
N GLY A 45 16.31 1.27 -1.27
CA GLY A 45 16.09 -0.17 -1.21
C GLY A 45 15.97 -0.84 -2.56
N ASP A 46 15.62 -2.13 -2.54
CA ASP A 46 15.35 -2.91 -3.75
C ASP A 46 14.04 -2.45 -4.38
N PHE A 47 14.01 -2.25 -5.70
CA PHE A 47 12.79 -1.94 -6.45
C PHE A 47 12.52 -3.01 -7.50
N ILE A 48 11.30 -2.98 -8.04
CA ILE A 48 10.82 -3.85 -9.13
C ILE A 48 11.04 -3.22 -10.51
N PHE A 49 11.69 -2.05 -10.60
CA PHE A 49 11.85 -1.35 -11.87
C PHE A 49 13.01 -1.96 -12.67
N LEU A 50 12.70 -2.36 -13.91
CA LEU A 50 13.64 -3.00 -14.82
C LEU A 50 14.38 -1.97 -15.66
N ASN A 51 15.70 -2.09 -15.74
CA ASN A 51 16.56 -1.15 -16.45
C ASN A 51 16.46 -1.27 -17.97
N ASP A 52 16.15 -2.46 -18.47
CA ASP A 52 16.04 -2.80 -19.89
C ASP A 52 14.71 -3.49 -20.21
N GLY A 53 13.68 -3.34 -19.35
CA GLY A 53 12.35 -3.94 -19.50
C GLY A 53 11.60 -3.46 -20.75
N ASN A 54 10.69 -4.28 -21.26
CA ASN A 54 9.83 -3.88 -22.38
C ASN A 54 8.54 -3.27 -21.84
N ILE A 55 8.31 -1.98 -22.07
CA ILE A 55 7.09 -1.30 -21.63
C ILE A 55 5.94 -1.65 -22.58
N ILE A 56 4.86 -2.27 -22.07
CA ILE A 56 3.71 -2.69 -22.90
C ILE A 56 2.72 -1.55 -23.12
N ASN A 57 2.54 -0.69 -22.12
CA ASN A 57 1.63 0.44 -22.18
C ASN A 57 2.41 1.75 -22.03
N ASP A 58 2.43 2.58 -23.07
CA ASP A 58 2.95 3.96 -23.01
C ASP A 58 1.95 4.90 -22.30
N ASN A 59 1.31 4.40 -21.23
CA ASN A 59 0.59 5.22 -20.27
C ASN A 59 1.62 5.82 -19.32
N ASN A 60 2.49 6.69 -19.86
CA ASN A 60 3.46 7.53 -19.16
C ASN A 60 3.58 7.27 -17.64
N TYR A 61 4.42 6.31 -17.27
CA TYR A 61 5.08 6.24 -15.97
C TYR A 61 4.20 6.15 -14.71
N ASP A 62 3.03 5.51 -14.73
CA ASP A 62 2.24 5.37 -13.50
C ASP A 62 2.75 4.24 -12.58
N PHE A 63 3.95 4.45 -12.02
CA PHE A 63 4.42 3.71 -10.85
C PHE A 63 3.85 4.32 -9.54
N GLY A 64 2.85 5.21 -9.63
CA GLY A 64 2.27 5.88 -8.47
C GLY A 64 1.75 4.88 -7.45
N GLN A 65 1.25 3.73 -7.91
CA GLN A 65 0.78 2.63 -7.09
C GLN A 65 1.90 1.92 -6.29
N PRO A 66 2.94 1.31 -6.91
CA PRO A 66 4.11 0.82 -6.18
C PRO A 66 4.76 1.88 -5.27
N LEU A 67 4.90 3.13 -5.74
CA LEU A 67 5.48 4.21 -4.95
C LEU A 67 4.60 4.60 -3.75
N SER A 68 3.27 4.58 -3.88
CA SER A 68 2.36 4.80 -2.77
C SER A 68 2.50 3.72 -1.70
N ASN A 69 2.71 2.46 -2.11
CA ASN A 69 2.98 1.34 -1.18
C ASN A 69 4.34 1.48 -0.48
N LEU A 70 5.39 1.85 -1.20
CA LEU A 70 6.69 2.13 -0.59
C LEU A 70 6.61 3.31 0.38
N PHE A 71 5.89 4.37 -0.01
CA PHE A 71 5.72 5.53 0.86
C PHE A 71 4.94 5.20 2.14
N LEU A 72 3.95 4.32 2.03
CA LEU A 72 3.22 3.77 3.16
C LEU A 72 4.13 2.98 4.11
N GLU A 73 5.03 2.16 3.56
CA GLU A 73 6.03 1.43 4.33
C GLU A 73 6.94 2.38 5.11
N ILE A 74 7.42 3.46 4.49
CA ILE A 74 8.24 4.49 5.17
C ILE A 74 7.48 5.14 6.32
N ILE A 75 6.21 5.52 6.11
CA ILE A 75 5.37 6.12 7.17
C ILE A 75 5.25 5.15 8.34
N ASN A 76 5.00 3.88 8.07
CA ASN A 76 4.87 2.83 9.09
C ASN A 76 6.14 2.65 9.89
N GLU A 77 7.29 2.59 9.21
CA GLU A 77 8.58 2.47 9.86
C GLU A 77 8.87 3.69 10.76
N LYS A 78 8.64 4.91 10.25
CA LYS A 78 8.84 6.16 11.01
C LYS A 78 7.95 6.23 12.24
N MET A 79 6.70 5.81 12.13
CA MET A 79 5.79 5.72 13.27
C MET A 79 6.26 4.71 14.30
N SER A 80 6.65 3.52 13.86
CA SER A 80 7.17 2.47 14.74
C SER A 80 8.41 2.95 15.50
N GLN A 81 9.33 3.63 14.81
CA GLN A 81 10.54 4.20 15.41
C GLN A 81 10.23 5.32 16.41
N LYS A 82 9.38 6.30 16.03
CA LYS A 82 9.14 7.50 16.86
C LYS A 82 8.24 7.21 18.06
N PHE A 83 7.20 6.40 17.89
CA PHE A 83 6.17 6.14 18.90
C PHE A 83 6.27 4.75 19.54
N LYS A 84 7.27 3.94 19.15
CA LYS A 84 7.49 2.57 19.67
C LYS A 84 6.24 1.68 19.59
N MET A 85 5.39 1.94 18.61
CA MET A 85 4.13 1.24 18.43
C MET A 85 4.37 -0.10 17.73
N LYS A 86 3.93 -1.20 18.37
CA LYS A 86 4.05 -2.59 17.86
C LYS A 86 3.04 -2.93 16.75
N GLU A 87 2.80 -2.01 15.83
CA GLU A 87 1.74 -2.11 14.80
C GLU A 87 0.34 -1.97 15.39
N LYS A 88 -0.28 -0.81 15.13
CA LYS A 88 -1.72 -0.50 14.93
C LYS A 88 -1.68 0.80 14.15
N ASN A 89 -2.41 0.94 13.03
CA ASN A 89 -3.38 2.03 12.88
C ASN A 89 -3.94 2.28 11.47
N TYR A 90 -5.27 2.23 11.43
CA TYR A 90 -6.27 3.16 10.87
C TYR A 90 -5.84 4.31 9.93
N ILE A 91 -5.29 4.06 8.74
CA ILE A 91 -5.60 4.96 7.61
C ILE A 91 -5.71 4.20 6.30
N ALA A 92 -6.69 4.63 5.49
CA ALA A 92 -7.16 3.90 4.33
C ALA A 92 -6.97 4.58 2.99
N ARG A 93 -5.99 5.48 2.89
CA ARG A 93 -5.60 5.98 1.58
C ARG A 93 -4.26 6.70 1.71
N VAL A 94 -3.32 6.39 0.84
CA VAL A 94 -2.12 7.21 0.58
C VAL A 94 -1.95 7.21 -0.93
N PHE A 95 -2.21 8.35 -1.56
CA PHE A 95 -2.04 8.52 -3.00
C PHE A 95 -1.18 9.75 -3.17
N LEU A 96 -0.07 9.57 -3.87
CA LEU A 96 0.70 10.66 -4.42
C LEU A 96 -0.21 11.31 -5.46
N LYS A 97 -0.72 12.53 -5.20
CA LYS A 97 -1.71 13.17 -6.09
C LYS A 97 -1.11 13.57 -7.45
N GLU A 98 0.19 13.82 -7.47
CA GLU A 98 0.94 14.29 -8.61
C GLU A 98 1.49 13.10 -9.41
N LYS A 99 1.49 13.21 -10.74
CA LYS A 99 2.09 12.19 -11.61
C LYS A 99 3.60 12.17 -11.39
N ILE A 100 4.15 10.99 -11.12
CA ILE A 100 5.59 10.80 -10.89
C ILE A 100 6.15 10.06 -12.08
N ARG A 101 7.17 10.64 -12.71
CA ARG A 101 7.97 9.91 -13.68
C ARG A 101 9.04 9.11 -12.95
N VAL A 102 9.07 7.81 -13.24
CA VAL A 102 10.12 6.91 -12.73
C VAL A 102 11.05 6.54 -13.87
N THR A 103 12.32 6.84 -13.68
CA THR A 103 13.39 6.27 -14.48
C THR A 103 14.16 5.30 -13.58
N PRO A 104 14.29 4.02 -13.94
CA PRO A 104 15.07 3.06 -13.16
C PRO A 104 16.50 3.57 -12.92
N GLN A 105 17.07 3.27 -11.73
CA GLN A 105 18.37 3.76 -11.24
C GLN A 105 18.51 5.28 -11.02
N GLU A 106 17.58 6.10 -11.47
CA GLU A 106 17.60 7.53 -11.15
C GLU A 106 16.94 7.80 -9.80
N GLU A 107 17.43 8.82 -9.11
CA GLU A 107 16.80 9.33 -7.90
C GLU A 107 15.44 9.97 -8.27
N ILE A 108 14.36 9.44 -7.69
CA ILE A 108 13.01 9.94 -7.93
C ILE A 108 12.65 10.90 -6.80
N LYS A 109 12.32 12.14 -7.15
CA LYS A 109 11.86 13.15 -6.21
C LYS A 109 10.37 13.39 -6.37
N TYR A 110 9.65 13.24 -5.28
CA TYR A 110 8.27 13.61 -5.14
C TYR A 110 8.15 14.82 -4.23
N THR A 111 7.49 15.87 -4.70
CA THR A 111 7.03 16.98 -3.86
C THR A 111 5.56 17.19 -4.15
N GLY A 112 4.71 17.10 -3.11
CA GLY A 112 3.27 17.15 -3.35
C GLY A 112 2.41 16.99 -2.11
N SER A 113 1.20 16.51 -2.34
CA SER A 113 0.22 16.24 -1.29
C SER A 113 -0.24 14.79 -1.30
N ILE A 114 -0.46 14.25 -0.11
CA ILE A 114 -1.11 12.96 0.08
C ILE A 114 -2.47 13.16 0.72
N SER A 115 -3.41 12.29 0.35
CA SER A 115 -4.73 12.23 0.95
C SER A 115 -4.85 11.00 1.82
N PHE A 116 -5.37 11.20 3.03
CA PHE A 116 -5.73 10.18 3.99
C PHE A 116 -7.23 10.09 4.15
N LEU A 117 -7.78 8.88 4.12
CA LEU A 117 -9.19 8.62 4.44
C LEU A 117 -9.31 7.84 5.73
N ASN A 118 -10.07 8.36 6.67
CA ASN A 118 -10.50 7.63 7.85
C ASN A 118 -11.75 6.81 7.52
N LEU A 119 -11.65 5.48 7.54
CA LEU A 119 -12.77 4.59 7.20
C LEU A 119 -13.95 4.67 8.17
N LYS A 120 -13.71 5.07 9.42
CA LYS A 120 -14.74 5.16 10.44
C LYS A 120 -15.58 6.43 10.28
N THR A 121 -14.94 7.54 9.94
CA THR A 121 -15.61 8.85 9.82
C THR A 121 -15.93 9.23 8.38
N GLY A 122 -15.32 8.55 7.40
CA GLY A 122 -15.36 8.94 5.99
C GLY A 122 -14.66 10.27 5.72
N LYS A 123 -13.94 10.86 6.68
CA LYS A 123 -13.30 12.16 6.51
C LYS A 123 -11.98 12.00 5.76
N LYS A 124 -11.81 12.84 4.75
CA LYS A 124 -10.55 13.02 4.03
C LYS A 124 -9.70 14.10 4.70
N THR A 125 -8.44 13.80 4.93
CA THR A 125 -7.42 14.72 5.43
C THR A 125 -6.29 14.79 4.43
N ASP A 126 -6.01 15.99 3.92
CA ASP A 126 -4.91 16.21 2.99
C ASP A 126 -3.70 16.76 3.74
N VAL A 127 -2.53 16.18 3.47
CA VAL A 127 -1.25 16.65 3.99
C VAL A 127 -0.43 17.16 2.81
N GLU A 128 -0.23 18.48 2.78
CA GLU A 128 0.49 19.17 1.72
C GLU A 128 1.95 19.43 2.07
N GLY A 129 2.77 19.64 1.04
CA GLY A 129 4.17 20.06 1.19
C GLY A 129 5.08 18.93 1.65
N LEU A 130 4.77 17.70 1.25
CA LEU A 130 5.61 16.53 1.50
C LEU A 130 6.70 16.44 0.46
N ASN A 131 7.91 16.12 0.91
CA ASN A 131 9.03 15.77 0.04
C ASN A 131 9.39 14.31 0.31
N CYS A 132 9.43 13.49 -0.74
CA CYS A 132 9.93 12.13 -0.64
C CYS A 132 10.96 11.86 -1.74
N THR A 133 12.08 11.26 -1.35
CA THR A 133 13.11 10.79 -2.29
C THR A 133 13.10 9.26 -2.31
N PHE A 134 13.07 8.67 -3.50
CA PHE A 134 13.16 7.23 -3.70
C PHE A 134 14.42 6.91 -4.50
N GLU A 135 15.28 6.05 -3.96
CA GLU A 135 16.53 5.61 -4.58
C GLU A 135 16.57 4.08 -4.70
N GLN A 136 16.62 3.60 -5.94
CA GLN A 136 16.75 2.17 -6.23
C GLN A 136 18.21 1.71 -6.03
N THR A 137 18.42 0.68 -5.20
CA THR A 137 19.76 0.14 -4.94
C THR A 137 20.13 -1.08 -5.76
N ASN A 138 19.14 -1.81 -6.27
CA ASN A 138 19.36 -3.00 -7.09
C ASN A 138 19.38 -2.66 -8.58
N ASN A 139 20.27 -3.30 -9.33
CA ASN A 139 20.31 -3.22 -10.79
C ASN A 139 19.67 -4.48 -11.36
N ILE A 140 18.43 -4.38 -11.84
CA ILE A 140 17.68 -5.50 -12.40
C ILE A 140 17.49 -5.27 -13.90
N GLY A 141 18.05 -6.16 -14.73
CA GLY A 141 17.64 -6.31 -16.13
C GLY A 141 16.66 -7.48 -16.31
N LYS A 142 16.11 -7.64 -17.52
CA LYS A 142 15.21 -8.74 -17.91
C LYS A 142 15.77 -10.11 -17.52
N LYS A 143 17.08 -10.30 -17.72
CA LYS A 143 17.79 -11.55 -17.42
C LYS A 143 17.91 -11.87 -15.92
N ASP A 144 17.76 -10.87 -15.06
CA ASP A 144 17.97 -10.97 -13.62
C ASP A 144 16.65 -11.30 -12.89
N ILE A 145 15.53 -11.35 -13.62
CA ILE A 145 14.21 -11.68 -13.10
C ILE A 145 14.20 -13.11 -12.56
N ASN A 146 13.86 -13.21 -11.27
CA ASN A 146 13.79 -14.46 -10.55
C ASN A 146 12.56 -14.47 -9.62
N GLU A 147 12.41 -15.53 -8.84
CA GLU A 147 11.25 -15.71 -7.96
C GLU A 147 11.11 -14.60 -6.90
N LYS A 148 12.23 -14.12 -6.35
CA LYS A 148 12.22 -12.98 -5.42
C LYS A 148 11.69 -11.72 -6.11
N VAL A 149 12.18 -11.40 -7.31
CA VAL A 149 11.77 -10.19 -8.05
C VAL A 149 10.27 -10.24 -8.39
N LEU A 150 9.77 -11.40 -8.82
CA LEU A 150 8.35 -11.59 -9.12
C LEU A 150 7.49 -11.52 -7.84
N SER A 151 7.96 -12.08 -6.72
CA SER A 151 7.30 -11.96 -5.42
C SER A 151 7.26 -10.51 -4.93
N ASP A 152 8.36 -9.77 -5.04
CA ASP A 152 8.44 -8.34 -4.71
C ASP A 152 7.47 -7.52 -5.58
N TYR A 153 7.38 -7.83 -6.88
CA TYR A 153 6.39 -7.24 -7.79
C TYR A 153 4.96 -7.49 -7.33
N LEU A 154 4.61 -8.73 -6.98
CA LEU A 154 3.29 -9.06 -6.46
C LEU A 154 3.03 -8.36 -5.13
N ASN A 155 4.03 -8.24 -4.25
CA ASN A 155 3.88 -7.54 -2.98
C ASN A 155 3.59 -6.05 -3.18
N TYR A 156 4.35 -5.38 -4.05
CA TYR A 156 4.14 -3.97 -4.34
C TYR A 156 2.83 -3.69 -5.08
N ASN A 157 2.24 -4.67 -5.75
CA ASN A 157 0.96 -4.52 -6.42
C ASN A 157 -0.25 -4.96 -5.59
N TYR A 158 -0.12 -6.03 -4.80
CA TYR A 158 -1.24 -6.75 -4.21
C TYR A 158 -1.19 -6.92 -2.70
N ASN A 159 -0.08 -6.60 -2.03
CA ASN A 159 -0.03 -6.69 -0.57
C ASN A 159 -0.69 -5.43 0.03
N TYR A 160 -2.02 -5.41 -0.05
CA TYR A 160 -2.84 -4.28 0.36
C TYR A 160 -3.05 -4.23 1.86
N ALA A 161 -2.73 -5.27 2.66
CA ALA A 161 -2.74 -5.19 4.11
C ALA A 161 -1.84 -6.29 4.72
N SER A 162 -1.07 -5.95 5.76
CA SER A 162 -0.29 -6.90 6.57
C SER A 162 -1.18 -8.00 7.11
N ASP A 163 -0.67 -9.23 6.98
CA ASP A 163 -1.26 -10.46 7.49
C ASP A 163 -0.82 -10.66 8.94
N ASN A 164 -1.25 -9.79 9.87
CA ASN A 164 -1.00 -9.94 11.30
C ASN A 164 -2.31 -9.95 12.11
N GLU A 165 -2.37 -10.81 13.13
CA GLU A 165 -3.56 -11.01 13.98
C GLU A 165 -3.84 -9.83 14.93
N GLU A 166 -2.90 -8.87 15.06
CA GLU A 166 -2.91 -7.90 16.16
C GLU A 166 -3.24 -6.45 15.79
N SER A 167 -3.34 -6.10 14.51
CA SER A 167 -3.38 -4.68 14.18
C SER A 167 -4.01 -4.33 12.84
N LEU A 168 -4.69 -3.19 12.79
CA LEU A 168 -5.19 -2.64 11.55
C LEU A 168 -4.01 -2.17 10.71
N THR A 169 -3.82 -2.87 9.61
CA THR A 169 -2.88 -2.50 8.59
C THR A 169 -3.36 -1.28 7.83
N TRP A 170 -2.44 -0.37 7.58
CA TRP A 170 -2.50 0.51 6.44
C TRP A 170 -2.79 -0.26 5.17
N ALA A 171 -3.83 0.16 4.47
CA ALA A 171 -4.19 -0.47 3.23
C ALA A 171 -4.15 0.50 2.07
N ARG A 172 -3.64 0.01 0.94
CA ARG A 172 -3.82 0.65 -0.36
C ARG A 172 -5.21 0.26 -0.84
N PHE A 173 -6.07 1.25 -1.02
CA PHE A 173 -7.42 1.04 -1.51
C PHE A 173 -7.47 1.41 -2.96
N ASP A 174 -6.89 0.52 -3.75
CA ASP A 174 -7.13 0.55 -5.17
C ASP A 174 -8.37 -0.25 -5.51
N LYS A 175 -9.06 0.30 -6.51
CA LYS A 175 -10.25 -0.19 -7.17
C LYS A 175 -10.21 -1.72 -7.38
N ASN A 176 -10.97 -2.44 -6.56
CA ASN A 176 -11.49 -3.75 -6.91
C ASN A 176 -13.01 -3.66 -6.77
N HIS A 177 -13.76 -4.03 -7.79
CA HIS A 177 -15.22 -3.93 -7.80
C HIS A 177 -15.85 -5.20 -7.22
N ILE A 178 -15.44 -5.60 -6.00
CA ILE A 178 -16.01 -6.78 -5.34
C ILE A 178 -17.15 -6.31 -4.42
N LYS A 179 -18.39 -6.71 -4.73
CA LYS A 179 -19.50 -6.41 -3.82
C LYS A 179 -19.21 -7.01 -2.43
N PRO A 180 -19.25 -6.23 -1.33
CA PRO A 180 -18.97 -6.74 0.02
C PRO A 180 -19.81 -7.97 0.40
N SER A 181 -21.07 -8.02 -0.06
CA SER A 181 -21.97 -9.16 0.17
C SER A 181 -21.43 -10.48 -0.41
N ILE A 182 -20.67 -10.46 -1.50
CA ILE A 182 -20.04 -11.66 -2.07
C ILE A 182 -19.05 -12.25 -1.06
N ILE A 183 -18.24 -11.42 -0.40
CA ILE A 183 -17.27 -11.91 0.59
C ILE A 183 -17.95 -12.35 1.88
N LYS A 184 -19.00 -11.64 2.34
CA LYS A 184 -19.77 -12.00 3.55
C LYS A 184 -20.54 -13.31 3.39
N GLU A 185 -21.34 -13.40 2.33
CA GLU A 185 -22.45 -14.35 2.22
C GLU A 185 -22.34 -15.28 1.01
N GLY A 186 -21.51 -14.94 0.02
CA GLY A 186 -21.34 -15.73 -1.19
C GLY A 186 -20.80 -17.14 -0.89
N THR A 187 -21.06 -18.05 -1.83
CA THR A 187 -20.43 -19.37 -1.86
C THR A 187 -18.93 -19.26 -2.12
N ARG A 188 -18.17 -20.31 -1.81
CA ARG A 188 -16.72 -20.33 -2.04
C ARG A 188 -16.40 -20.10 -3.53
N GLU A 189 -17.16 -20.73 -4.41
CA GLU A 189 -17.03 -20.63 -5.86
C GLU A 189 -17.29 -19.20 -6.36
N GLU A 190 -18.32 -18.53 -5.86
CA GLU A 190 -18.63 -17.13 -6.21
C GLU A 190 -17.52 -16.17 -5.76
N LYS A 191 -16.99 -16.36 -4.55
CA LYS A 191 -15.86 -15.55 -4.03
C LYS A 191 -14.62 -15.71 -4.90
N ILE A 192 -14.25 -16.95 -5.21
CA ILE A 192 -13.10 -17.28 -6.05
C ILE A 192 -13.27 -16.66 -7.44
N ALA A 193 -14.43 -16.86 -8.08
CA ALA A 193 -14.69 -16.36 -9.42
C ALA A 193 -14.62 -14.83 -9.50
N GLN A 194 -15.24 -14.12 -8.55
CA GLN A 194 -15.21 -12.66 -8.52
C GLN A 194 -13.80 -12.12 -8.25
N VAL A 195 -13.08 -12.66 -7.25
CA VAL A 195 -11.71 -12.22 -6.94
C VAL A 195 -10.75 -12.49 -8.10
N GLN A 196 -10.83 -13.67 -8.72
CA GLN A 196 -9.98 -14.02 -9.85
C GLN A 196 -10.23 -13.10 -11.04
N LYS A 197 -11.51 -12.78 -11.31
CA LYS A 197 -11.87 -11.82 -12.35
C LYS A 197 -11.27 -10.45 -12.06
N GLU A 198 -11.40 -9.93 -10.85
CA GLU A 198 -10.90 -8.59 -10.51
C GLU A 198 -9.38 -8.52 -10.58
N ILE A 199 -8.64 -9.50 -10.04
CA ILE A 199 -7.17 -9.54 -10.18
C ILE A 199 -6.78 -9.64 -11.67
N GLY A 200 -7.49 -10.49 -12.42
CA GLY A 200 -7.30 -10.71 -13.85
C GLY A 200 -7.59 -9.48 -14.72
N GLU A 201 -8.54 -8.63 -14.33
CA GLU A 201 -8.84 -7.36 -15.01
C GLU A 201 -7.87 -6.25 -14.58
N ASN A 202 -7.50 -6.19 -13.30
CA ASN A 202 -6.56 -5.20 -12.74
C ASN A 202 -5.15 -5.36 -13.36
N LEU A 203 -4.79 -6.60 -13.72
CA LEU A 203 -3.64 -6.93 -14.55
C LEU A 203 -3.53 -6.16 -15.87
N TYR A 204 -4.64 -5.77 -16.50
CA TYR A 204 -4.61 -5.00 -17.75
C TYR A 204 -4.39 -3.51 -17.52
N TYR A 205 -4.67 -3.02 -16.31
CA TYR A 205 -4.54 -1.62 -15.96
C TYR A 205 -3.14 -1.28 -15.41
N ASN A 206 -2.44 -2.23 -14.78
CA ASN A 206 -1.16 -2.00 -14.10
C ASN A 206 0.08 -2.82 -14.56
N PRO A 207 0.15 -3.47 -15.75
CA PRO A 207 1.38 -4.14 -16.16
C PRO A 207 2.33 -3.12 -16.79
N ILE A 208 3.44 -2.83 -16.11
CA ILE A 208 4.39 -1.79 -16.57
C ILE A 208 5.43 -2.38 -17.52
N TYR A 209 5.83 -3.63 -17.29
CA TYR A 209 6.78 -4.36 -18.12
C TYR A 209 6.21 -5.71 -18.58
N SER A 210 6.50 -6.13 -19.81
CA SER A 210 6.00 -7.42 -20.32
C SER A 210 6.44 -8.60 -19.50
N GLU A 211 7.61 -8.52 -18.89
CA GLU A 211 8.15 -9.58 -18.06
C GLU A 211 7.28 -9.85 -16.80
N TYR A 212 6.37 -8.94 -16.45
CA TYR A 212 5.46 -9.07 -15.32
C TYR A 212 4.03 -9.48 -15.70
N GLU A 213 3.76 -9.79 -16.97
CA GLU A 213 2.49 -10.39 -17.37
C GLU A 213 2.34 -11.80 -16.82
N PHE A 214 1.21 -12.06 -16.17
CA PHE A 214 0.88 -13.36 -15.59
C PHE A 214 -0.58 -13.74 -15.80
N ASP A 215 -0.88 -15.04 -15.70
CA ASP A 215 -2.23 -15.52 -15.41
C ASP A 215 -2.40 -15.75 -13.91
N VAL A 216 -3.60 -15.53 -13.39
CA VAL A 216 -3.94 -15.76 -11.99
C VAL A 216 -4.94 -16.90 -11.84
N LYS A 217 -4.66 -17.78 -10.89
CA LYS A 217 -5.59 -18.80 -10.39
C LYS A 217 -5.82 -18.57 -8.90
N VAL A 218 -7.06 -18.35 -8.51
CA VAL A 218 -7.44 -18.17 -7.11
C VAL A 218 -7.85 -19.51 -6.52
N ASP A 219 -7.18 -19.94 -5.47
CA ASP A 219 -7.40 -21.25 -4.83
C ASP A 219 -8.33 -21.17 -3.63
N ASP A 220 -8.28 -20.05 -2.91
CA ASP A 220 -9.16 -19.81 -1.76
C ASP A 220 -9.37 -18.34 -1.48
N VAL A 221 -10.56 -18.02 -0.98
CA VAL A 221 -10.94 -16.68 -0.55
C VAL A 221 -11.69 -16.80 0.76
N GLN A 222 -11.14 -16.19 1.81
CA GLN A 222 -11.74 -16.17 3.13
C GLN A 222 -12.03 -14.74 3.53
N ARG A 223 -13.13 -14.53 4.25
CA ARG A 223 -13.37 -13.25 4.90
C ARG A 223 -12.25 -13.00 5.90
N TYR A 224 -11.60 -11.86 5.78
CA TYR A 224 -10.57 -11.42 6.71
C TYR A 224 -11.22 -10.52 7.75
N GLU A 225 -11.42 -11.05 8.96
CA GLU A 225 -12.03 -10.31 10.06
C GLU A 225 -11.05 -9.26 10.57
N THR A 226 -11.22 -8.04 10.09
CA THR A 226 -10.56 -6.88 10.68
C THR A 226 -11.39 -6.44 11.88
N ARG A 227 -10.76 -5.94 12.95
CA ARG A 227 -11.50 -5.30 14.07
C ARG A 227 -12.26 -4.02 13.63
N PHE A 228 -12.20 -3.68 12.36
CA PHE A 228 -12.95 -2.62 11.72
C PHE A 228 -14.31 -3.15 11.27
N ASN A 229 -15.35 -2.78 12.01
CA ASN A 229 -16.73 -3.17 11.73
C ASN A 229 -17.38 -2.13 10.81
N SER A 230 -17.49 -2.44 9.50
CA SER A 230 -18.25 -1.64 8.54
C SER A 230 -19.19 -2.51 7.71
N GLU A 231 -20.34 -1.96 7.35
CA GLU A 231 -21.25 -2.62 6.42
C GLU A 231 -20.79 -2.46 4.96
N GLU A 232 -20.04 -1.38 4.67
CA GLU A 232 -19.62 -0.95 3.34
C GLU A 232 -18.29 -1.56 2.87
N TYR A 233 -17.39 -1.87 3.81
CA TYR A 233 -16.06 -2.40 3.49
C TYR A 233 -15.87 -3.78 4.09
N GLU A 234 -15.44 -4.71 3.26
CA GLU A 234 -14.99 -6.03 3.68
C GLU A 234 -13.57 -6.26 3.21
N PHE A 235 -12.90 -7.18 3.91
CA PHE A 235 -11.56 -7.61 3.56
C PHE A 235 -11.59 -9.10 3.27
N ALA A 236 -10.79 -9.52 2.31
CA ALA A 236 -10.66 -10.92 1.95
C ALA A 236 -9.18 -11.32 1.97
N LYS A 237 -8.89 -12.42 2.68
CA LYS A 237 -7.62 -13.11 2.57
C LYS A 237 -7.69 -14.03 1.38
N VAL A 238 -6.78 -13.83 0.44
CA VAL A 238 -6.73 -14.55 -0.83
C VAL A 238 -5.50 -15.44 -0.85
N LYS A 239 -5.69 -16.66 -1.36
CA LYS A 239 -4.61 -17.54 -1.77
C LYS A 239 -4.71 -17.71 -3.28
N ALA A 240 -3.65 -17.33 -3.96
CA ALA A 240 -3.62 -17.36 -5.41
C ALA A 240 -2.25 -17.78 -5.91
N SER A 241 -2.25 -18.30 -7.12
CA SER A 241 -1.09 -18.77 -7.84
C SER A 241 -0.97 -17.97 -9.14
N PHE A 242 0.24 -17.48 -9.40
CA PHE A 242 0.55 -16.52 -10.46
C PHE A 242 1.51 -17.15 -11.45
N ASP A 243 1.08 -17.38 -12.69
CA ASP A 243 1.90 -18.00 -13.74
C ASP A 243 2.41 -16.93 -14.71
N PHE A 244 3.69 -16.56 -14.57
CA PHE A 244 4.32 -15.52 -15.39
C PHE A 244 4.71 -16.06 -16.76
N LYS A 245 4.18 -15.44 -17.81
CA LYS A 245 4.28 -15.94 -19.19
C LYS A 245 5.49 -15.41 -19.95
N SER A 246 5.81 -14.15 -19.72
CA SER A 246 6.69 -13.35 -20.58
C SER A 246 8.04 -13.04 -19.93
N SER A 247 8.28 -13.50 -18.70
CA SER A 247 9.51 -13.26 -17.93
C SER A 247 10.76 -13.99 -18.47
N GLY A 248 10.61 -14.82 -19.51
CA GLY A 248 11.66 -15.73 -19.97
C GLY A 248 11.94 -16.90 -19.02
N VAL A 249 11.20 -16.99 -17.91
CA VAL A 249 11.29 -18.07 -16.92
C VAL A 249 9.87 -18.51 -16.57
N SER A 250 9.43 -19.66 -17.08
CA SER A 250 8.14 -20.21 -16.65
C SER A 250 8.21 -20.47 -15.15
N LYS A 251 7.51 -19.64 -14.39
CA LYS A 251 7.52 -19.62 -12.92
C LYS A 251 6.13 -19.35 -12.43
N ASN A 252 5.69 -20.29 -11.62
CA ASN A 252 4.48 -20.19 -10.84
C ASN A 252 4.85 -19.68 -9.44
N ILE A 253 4.27 -18.54 -9.03
CA ILE A 253 4.48 -17.96 -7.71
C ILE A 253 3.18 -18.10 -6.91
N ASP A 254 3.23 -18.82 -5.81
CA ASP A 254 2.13 -18.86 -4.85
C ASP A 254 2.24 -17.65 -3.92
N SER A 255 1.11 -16.97 -3.70
CA SER A 255 1.05 -15.82 -2.80
C SER A 255 -0.22 -15.84 -1.97
N SER A 256 -0.11 -15.29 -0.76
CA SER A 256 -1.26 -14.99 0.08
C SER A 256 -1.21 -13.53 0.52
N PHE A 257 -2.31 -12.83 0.29
CA PHE A 257 -2.43 -11.41 0.57
C PHE A 257 -3.86 -11.08 0.97
N VAL A 258 -4.04 -9.92 1.59
CA VAL A 258 -5.36 -9.39 1.93
C VAL A 258 -5.74 -8.32 0.92
N LEU A 259 -6.99 -8.33 0.45
CA LEU A 259 -7.57 -7.29 -0.40
C LEU A 259 -8.80 -6.68 0.26
N ALA A 260 -9.09 -5.41 -0.07
CA ALA A 260 -10.35 -4.75 0.28
C ALA A 260 -11.38 -4.93 -0.85
N THR A 261 -12.65 -5.08 -0.49
CA THR A 261 -13.71 -5.42 -1.45
C THR A 261 -14.29 -4.22 -2.18
N ALA A 262 -14.44 -3.08 -1.49
CA ALA A 262 -15.16 -1.94 -2.03
C ALA A 262 -14.23 -0.77 -2.38
N GLU A 263 -14.67 -0.01 -3.38
CA GLU A 263 -14.07 1.25 -3.78
C GLU A 263 -14.33 2.32 -2.72
N LEU A 264 -13.27 2.91 -2.18
CA LEU A 264 -13.36 4.10 -1.34
C LEU A 264 -13.54 5.34 -2.22
N TYR A 265 -14.77 5.61 -2.66
CA TYR A 265 -15.10 6.89 -3.27
C TYR A 265 -15.19 8.00 -2.21
N LEU A 266 -14.52 9.11 -2.50
CA LEU A 266 -14.91 10.46 -2.09
C LEU A 266 -14.75 11.39 -3.30
#